data_AF-A0A4D4M5Z2-F1
#
_entry.id   AF-A0A4D4M5Z2-F1
#
_cell.length_a   1.000
_cell.length_b   1.000
_cell.length_c   1.000
_cell.angle_alpha   90.00
_cell.angle_beta   90.00
_cell.angle_gamma   90.00
#
_symmetry.space_group_name_H-M   'P 1'
#
loop_
_entity.id
_entity.type
_entity.pdbx_description
1 polymer ?
#
loop_
_entity_poly.entity_id
_entity_poly.type
_entity_poly.pdbx_seq_one_letter_code
_entity_poly.pdbx_strand_id
1 'polypeptide(L)'
;MLSYGALPLSFREQSVTTVTAALGGEQLHAGLIAGAIGLALVVIYLVLYYRGLSLIAIASLLVSAALTYAIMTLLGPTIHFALNLPAVCGAIVAIGITADSFIVFFERIRDEIREGRTLRPAVERAWPRARRTILVSDFVSFLAAAVLFIVTVGKVQGFAFTLGLTTVLDVVVVFLFTKPLMTILARKQFFANGHSWSGLDPKRLGAQPPLRRTRRPSAPADPKEA
;
A
#
# COMPACT_ATOMS: atom_id res chain seq x y z
N MET A 1 -42.65 -24.10 -24.26
CA MET A 1 -43.43 -24.14 -23.00
C MET A 1 -44.11 -25.50 -22.90
N LEU A 2 -43.41 -26.57 -22.49
CA LEU A 2 -44.04 -27.90 -22.28
C LEU A 2 -43.12 -28.87 -21.50
N SER A 3 -42.58 -28.44 -20.36
CA SER A 3 -41.87 -29.37 -19.45
C SER A 3 -41.93 -29.03 -17.97
N TYR A 4 -42.35 -27.81 -17.61
CA TYR A 4 -42.57 -27.43 -16.22
C TYR A 4 -44.07 -27.18 -16.06
N GLY A 5 -44.73 -28.04 -15.27
CA GLY A 5 -46.17 -27.96 -15.00
C GLY A 5 -46.58 -26.58 -14.46
N ALA A 6 -47.88 -26.28 -14.56
CA ALA A 6 -48.45 -24.98 -14.19
C ALA A 6 -48.09 -24.61 -12.74
N LEU A 7 -47.07 -23.76 -12.56
CA LEU A 7 -46.74 -23.17 -11.27
C LEU A 7 -47.90 -22.26 -10.87
N PRO A 8 -48.60 -22.52 -9.75
CA PRO A 8 -49.77 -21.74 -9.31
C PRO A 8 -49.38 -20.39 -8.67
N LEU A 9 -48.21 -19.86 -9.03
CA LEU A 9 -47.63 -18.62 -8.52
C LEU A 9 -47.17 -17.75 -9.70
N SER A 10 -47.74 -16.56 -9.80
CA SER A 10 -47.32 -15.52 -10.75
C SER A 10 -46.03 -14.89 -10.27
N PHE A 11 -44.89 -15.43 -10.70
CA PHE A 11 -43.59 -14.80 -10.46
C PHE A 11 -43.52 -13.48 -11.21
N ARG A 12 -43.48 -12.36 -10.48
CA ARG A 12 -43.01 -11.09 -11.04
C ARG A 12 -41.50 -11.17 -11.14
N GLU A 13 -40.97 -11.40 -12.33
CA GLU A 13 -39.54 -11.29 -12.59
C GLU A 13 -39.08 -9.86 -12.26
N GLN A 14 -38.32 -9.71 -11.16
CA GLN A 14 -37.90 -8.39 -10.68
C GLN A 14 -36.74 -7.80 -11.49
N SER A 15 -35.87 -8.62 -12.06
CA SER A 15 -34.91 -8.21 -13.11
C SER A 15 -34.19 -9.42 -13.70
N VAL A 16 -34.17 -9.52 -15.04
CA VAL A 16 -33.32 -10.48 -15.77
C VAL A 16 -32.26 -9.65 -16.49
N THR A 17 -31.01 -9.76 -16.05
CA THR A 17 -29.88 -9.10 -16.72
C THR A 17 -29.08 -10.15 -17.48
N THR A 18 -29.35 -10.28 -18.77
CA THR A 18 -28.61 -11.18 -19.65
C THR A 18 -27.31 -10.49 -20.07
N VAL A 19 -26.17 -10.92 -19.53
CA VAL A 19 -24.86 -10.41 -19.93
C VAL A 19 -24.27 -11.38 -20.95
N THR A 20 -24.09 -10.92 -22.18
CA THR A 20 -23.44 -11.68 -23.25
C THR A 20 -21.94 -11.80 -22.98
N ALA A 21 -21.34 -12.95 -23.29
CA ALA A 21 -19.91 -13.19 -23.09
C ALA A 21 -19.00 -12.13 -23.74
N ALA A 22 -19.42 -11.56 -24.89
CA ALA A 22 -18.71 -10.47 -25.57
C ALA A 22 -18.56 -9.20 -24.69
N LEU A 23 -19.63 -8.79 -23.99
CA LEU A 23 -19.61 -7.62 -23.10
C LEU A 23 -18.70 -7.84 -21.89
N GLY A 24 -18.59 -9.08 -21.40
CA GLY A 24 -17.66 -9.42 -20.31
C GLY A 24 -16.20 -9.31 -20.73
N GLY A 25 -15.87 -9.76 -21.95
CA GLY A 25 -14.52 -9.66 -22.51
C GLY A 25 -14.04 -8.23 -22.71
N GLU A 26 -14.88 -7.36 -23.29
CA GLU A 26 -14.56 -5.94 -23.47
C GLU A 26 -14.37 -5.22 -22.13
N GLN A 27 -15.22 -5.50 -21.14
CA GLN A 27 -15.12 -4.92 -19.81
C GLN A 27 -13.83 -5.33 -19.08
N LEU A 28 -13.42 -6.59 -19.22
CA LEU A 28 -12.14 -7.06 -18.67
C LEU A 28 -10.96 -6.34 -19.33
N HIS A 29 -10.98 -6.21 -20.66
CA HIS A 29 -9.91 -5.54 -21.39
C HIS A 29 -9.80 -4.06 -21.00
N ALA A 30 -10.93 -3.36 -20.91
CA ALA A 30 -10.98 -1.98 -20.42
C ALA A 30 -10.46 -1.86 -18.99
N GLY A 31 -10.81 -2.80 -18.10
CA GLY A 31 -10.30 -2.85 -16.73
C GLY A 31 -8.78 -3.07 -16.65
N LEU A 32 -8.23 -3.96 -17.47
CA LEU A 32 -6.79 -4.21 -17.54
C LEU A 32 -6.04 -2.97 -18.05
N ILE A 33 -6.56 -2.30 -19.08
CA ILE A 33 -5.97 -1.05 -19.58
C ILE A 33 -6.02 0.04 -18.51
N ALA A 34 -7.16 0.22 -17.84
CA ALA A 34 -7.30 1.20 -16.77
C ALA A 34 -6.34 0.92 -15.60
N GLY A 35 -6.20 -0.35 -15.19
CA GLY A 35 -5.25 -0.78 -14.18
C GLY A 35 -3.79 -0.54 -14.59
N ALA A 36 -3.44 -0.83 -15.84
CA ALA A 36 -2.09 -0.59 -16.36
C ALA A 36 -1.75 0.91 -16.40
N ILE A 37 -2.69 1.76 -16.82
CA ILE A 37 -2.51 3.22 -16.81
C ILE A 37 -2.38 3.72 -15.38
N GLY A 38 -3.24 3.27 -14.45
CA GLY A 38 -3.18 3.65 -13.04
C GLY A 38 -1.84 3.27 -12.40
N LEU A 39 -1.39 2.03 -12.63
CA LEU A 39 -0.08 1.56 -12.16
C LEU A 39 1.06 2.40 -12.76
N ALA A 40 1.02 2.69 -14.06
CA ALA A 40 2.04 3.50 -14.72
C ALA A 40 2.12 4.91 -14.12
N LEU A 41 0.97 5.56 -13.87
CA LEU A 41 0.93 6.89 -13.24
C LEU A 41 1.53 6.87 -11.83
N VAL A 42 1.21 5.86 -11.01
CA VAL A 42 1.79 5.67 -9.68
C VAL A 42 3.31 5.49 -9.76
N VAL A 43 3.79 4.64 -10.67
CA VAL A 43 5.22 4.40 -10.87
C VAL A 43 5.94 5.68 -11.32
N ILE A 44 5.37 6.42 -12.28
CA ILE A 44 5.94 7.70 -12.75
C ILE A 44 6.03 8.69 -11.60
N TYR A 45 4.97 8.83 -10.79
CA TYR A 45 4.98 9.71 -9.63
C TYR A 45 6.07 9.31 -8.63
N LEU A 46 6.20 8.02 -8.33
CA LEU A 46 7.23 7.52 -7.41
C LEU A 46 8.64 7.81 -7.93
N VAL A 47 8.90 7.57 -9.22
CA VAL A 47 10.22 7.82 -9.85
C VAL A 47 10.56 9.31 -9.84
N LEU A 48 9.62 10.17 -10.21
CA LEU A 48 9.83 11.63 -10.26
C LEU A 48 10.07 12.21 -8.86
N TYR A 49 9.28 11.80 -7.87
CA TYR A 49 9.33 12.37 -6.54
C TYR A 49 10.43 11.75 -5.66
N TYR A 50 10.57 10.42 -5.67
CA TYR A 50 11.47 9.68 -4.75
C TYR A 50 12.78 9.17 -5.39
N ARG A 51 12.95 9.24 -6.71
CA ARG A 51 14.18 8.86 -7.43
C ARG A 51 14.72 7.49 -7.00
N GLY A 52 15.92 7.37 -6.41
CA GLY A 52 16.49 6.08 -6.01
C GLY A 52 15.67 5.28 -4.99
N LEU A 53 14.91 5.95 -4.12
CA LEU A 53 13.95 5.30 -3.21
C LEU A 53 12.77 4.65 -3.95
N SER A 54 12.44 5.14 -5.15
CA SER A 54 11.33 4.61 -5.94
C SER A 54 11.54 3.14 -6.33
N LEU A 55 12.78 2.67 -6.50
CA LEU A 55 13.06 1.27 -6.81
C LEU A 55 12.53 0.33 -5.70
N ILE A 56 12.61 0.79 -4.45
CA ILE A 56 12.13 0.06 -3.27
C ILE A 56 10.61 0.08 -3.24
N ALA A 57 10.02 1.24 -3.49
CA ALA A 57 8.58 1.44 -3.58
C ALA A 57 7.97 0.53 -4.66
N ILE A 58 8.56 0.53 -5.85
CA ILE A 58 8.13 -0.27 -7.00
C ILE A 58 8.29 -1.77 -6.72
N ALA A 59 9.42 -2.19 -6.14
CA ALA A 59 9.60 -3.60 -5.78
C ALA A 59 8.56 -4.07 -4.74
N SER A 60 8.25 -3.23 -3.75
CA SER A 60 7.23 -3.55 -2.73
C SER A 60 5.83 -3.58 -3.34
N LEU A 61 5.53 -2.65 -4.26
CA LEU A 61 4.26 -2.61 -4.99
C LEU A 61 4.08 -3.83 -5.90
N LEU A 62 5.14 -4.27 -6.59
CA LEU A 62 5.12 -5.49 -7.41
C LEU A 62 4.85 -6.74 -6.57
N VAL A 63 5.46 -6.83 -5.38
CA VAL A 63 5.20 -7.96 -4.46
C VAL A 63 3.78 -7.92 -3.93
N SER A 64 3.25 -6.73 -3.58
CA SER A 64 1.84 -6.58 -3.19
C SER A 64 0.89 -7.01 -4.32
N ALA A 65 1.16 -6.58 -5.55
CA ALA A 65 0.38 -6.96 -6.72
C ALA A 65 0.44 -8.48 -6.99
N ALA A 66 1.63 -9.09 -6.91
CA ALA A 66 1.81 -10.53 -7.09
C ALA A 66 1.08 -11.35 -6.01
N LEU A 67 1.15 -10.90 -4.76
CA LEU A 67 0.47 -11.55 -3.63
C LEU A 67 -1.06 -11.42 -3.75
N THR A 68 -1.54 -10.24 -4.13
CA THR A 68 -2.96 -10.00 -4.42
C THR A 68 -3.44 -10.89 -5.55
N TYR A 69 -2.69 -10.99 -6.65
CA TYR A 69 -3.00 -11.87 -7.77
C TYR A 69 -3.03 -13.35 -7.35
N ALA A 70 -2.02 -13.81 -6.60
CA ALA A 70 -1.97 -15.18 -6.09
C ALA A 70 -3.18 -15.51 -5.19
N ILE A 71 -3.57 -14.59 -4.32
CA ILE A 71 -4.69 -14.81 -3.42
C ILE A 71 -6.02 -14.78 -4.18
N MET A 72 -6.23 -13.81 -5.08
CA MET A 72 -7.45 -13.76 -5.89
C MET A 72 -7.61 -15.01 -6.78
N THR A 73 -6.52 -15.51 -7.36
CA THR A 73 -6.54 -16.75 -8.18
C THR A 73 -6.80 -18.00 -7.35
N LEU A 74 -6.35 -18.05 -6.09
CA LEU A 74 -6.67 -19.14 -5.16
C LEU A 74 -8.11 -19.07 -4.65
N LEU A 75 -8.63 -17.87 -4.40
CA LEU A 75 -9.99 -17.66 -3.89
C LEU A 75 -11.08 -17.94 -4.93
N GLY A 76 -10.77 -17.76 -6.21
CA GLY A 76 -11.67 -18.09 -7.33
C GLY A 76 -12.25 -19.50 -7.24
N PRO A 77 -11.43 -20.57 -7.21
CA PRO A 77 -11.89 -21.95 -7.09
C PRO A 77 -12.39 -22.33 -5.70
N THR A 78 -11.88 -21.74 -4.61
CA THR A 78 -12.25 -22.18 -3.24
C THR A 78 -13.56 -21.58 -2.74
N ILE A 79 -13.87 -20.33 -3.10
CA ILE A 79 -15.04 -19.58 -2.61
C ILE A 79 -16.06 -19.33 -3.74
N HIS A 80 -15.77 -19.80 -4.97
CA HIS A 80 -16.50 -19.38 -6.18
C HIS A 80 -16.56 -17.86 -6.33
N PHE A 81 -15.48 -17.17 -5.92
CA PHE A 81 -15.41 -15.72 -6.06
C PHE A 81 -15.31 -15.36 -7.55
N ALA A 82 -16.39 -14.79 -8.08
CA ALA A 82 -16.42 -14.31 -9.45
C ALA A 82 -15.70 -12.97 -9.55
N LEU A 83 -14.56 -12.97 -10.24
CA LEU A 83 -13.82 -11.76 -10.61
C LEU A 83 -14.64 -10.99 -11.65
N ASN A 84 -15.61 -10.21 -11.17
CA ASN A 84 -16.49 -9.37 -11.97
C ASN A 84 -15.90 -7.95 -12.13
N LEU A 85 -16.50 -7.14 -13.01
CA LEU A 85 -16.01 -5.79 -13.27
C LEU A 85 -15.85 -4.94 -11.99
N PRO A 86 -16.80 -4.93 -11.03
CA PRO A 86 -16.59 -4.24 -9.76
C PRO A 86 -15.42 -4.77 -8.94
N ALA A 87 -15.20 -6.09 -8.89
CA ALA A 87 -14.04 -6.66 -8.22
C ALA A 87 -12.73 -6.18 -8.85
N VAL A 88 -12.67 -6.06 -10.18
CA VAL A 88 -11.51 -5.48 -10.90
C VAL A 88 -11.32 -4.01 -10.52
N CYS A 89 -12.39 -3.20 -10.46
CA CYS A 89 -12.30 -1.82 -10.01
C CYS A 89 -11.75 -1.71 -8.57
N GLY A 90 -12.16 -2.63 -7.67
CA GLY A 90 -11.64 -2.70 -6.31
C GLY A 90 -10.14 -2.96 -6.28
N ALA A 91 -9.65 -3.87 -7.13
CA ALA A 91 -8.22 -4.16 -7.27
C ALA A 91 -7.44 -2.94 -7.83
N ILE A 92 -8.02 -2.17 -8.76
CA ILE A 92 -7.39 -0.95 -9.28
C ILE A 92 -7.28 0.11 -8.19
N VAL A 93 -8.33 0.33 -7.40
CA VAL A 93 -8.31 1.27 -6.27
C VAL A 93 -7.27 0.85 -5.23
N ALA A 94 -7.12 -0.45 -4.98
CA ALA A 94 -6.14 -0.98 -4.05
C ALA A 94 -4.69 -0.61 -4.40
N ILE A 95 -4.35 -0.51 -5.69
CA ILE A 95 -3.01 -0.06 -6.13
C ILE A 95 -2.69 1.32 -5.55
N GLY A 96 -3.66 2.23 -5.58
CA GLY A 96 -3.50 3.59 -5.05
C GLY A 96 -3.37 3.61 -3.51
N ILE A 97 -4.20 2.83 -2.81
CA ILE A 97 -4.14 2.72 -1.35
C ILE A 97 -2.79 2.15 -0.90
N THR A 98 -2.33 1.06 -1.52
CA THR A 98 -1.02 0.47 -1.23
C THR A 98 0.12 1.46 -1.52
N ALA A 99 0.02 2.23 -2.61
CA ALA A 99 1.01 3.26 -2.92
C ALA A 99 1.04 4.38 -1.86
N ASP A 100 -0.12 4.80 -1.35
CA ASP A 100 -0.24 5.79 -0.28
C ASP A 100 0.47 5.32 1.01
N SER A 101 0.22 4.08 1.44
CA SER A 101 0.91 3.46 2.58
C SER A 101 2.43 3.53 2.46
N PHE A 102 2.97 3.25 1.27
CA PHE A 102 4.40 3.34 1.01
C PHE A 102 4.92 4.78 1.01
N ILE A 103 4.17 5.73 0.44
CA ILE A 103 4.51 7.15 0.45
C ILE A 103 4.61 7.66 1.89
N VAL A 104 3.63 7.36 2.74
CA VAL A 104 3.64 7.74 4.17
C VAL A 104 4.86 7.17 4.88
N PHE A 105 5.24 5.93 4.58
CA PHE A 105 6.44 5.32 5.16
C PHE A 105 7.72 6.06 4.74
N PHE A 106 7.88 6.35 3.46
CA PHE A 106 9.09 7.01 2.94
C PHE A 106 9.20 8.45 3.39
N GLU A 107 8.11 9.21 3.41
CA GLU A 107 8.11 10.58 3.94
C GLU A 107 8.51 10.58 5.41
N ARG A 108 8.05 9.62 6.21
CA ARG A 108 8.48 9.52 7.61
C ARG A 108 9.97 9.24 7.75
N ILE A 109 10.56 8.41 6.89
CA ILE A 109 12.02 8.16 6.90
C ILE A 109 12.78 9.43 6.51
N ARG A 110 12.27 10.14 5.52
CA ARG A 110 12.83 11.38 4.99
C ARG A 110 12.82 12.51 6.03
N ASP A 111 11.76 12.63 6.81
CA ASP A 111 11.68 13.53 7.97
C ASP A 111 12.80 13.27 8.97
N GLU A 112 13.05 12.00 9.31
CA GLU A 112 14.08 11.63 10.28
C GLU A 112 15.51 11.91 9.77
N ILE A 113 15.73 11.81 8.46
CA ILE A 113 17.00 12.17 7.82
C ILE A 113 17.18 13.69 7.80
N ARG A 114 16.09 14.44 7.64
CA ARG A 114 16.08 15.90 7.75
C ARG A 114 16.37 16.40 9.17
N GLU A 115 16.09 15.59 10.19
CA GLU A 115 16.55 15.83 11.57
C GLU A 115 18.06 15.52 11.77
N GLY A 116 18.80 15.21 10.70
CA GLY A 116 20.25 14.99 10.74
C GLY A 116 20.68 13.57 11.10
N ARG A 117 19.74 12.61 11.12
CA ARG A 117 20.05 11.19 11.40
C ARG A 117 20.57 10.48 10.16
N THR A 118 21.48 9.54 10.36
CA THR A 118 21.92 8.62 9.30
C THR A 118 20.79 7.63 8.96
N LEU A 119 20.83 7.04 7.77
CA LEU A 119 19.73 6.24 7.21
C LEU A 119 19.25 5.09 8.11
N ARG A 120 20.18 4.35 8.73
CA ARG A 120 19.85 3.22 9.63
C ARG A 120 19.00 3.64 10.84
N PRO A 121 19.47 4.57 11.70
CA PRO A 121 18.69 5.01 12.86
C PRO A 121 17.42 5.78 12.44
N ALA A 122 17.42 6.43 11.27
CA ALA A 122 16.21 7.05 10.72
C ALA A 122 15.10 6.01 10.46
N VAL A 123 15.43 4.86 9.83
CA VAL A 123 14.46 3.78 9.56
C VAL A 123 13.93 3.17 10.85
N GLU A 124 14.79 2.85 11.81
CA GLU A 124 14.39 2.24 13.09
C GLU A 124 13.46 3.16 13.90
N ARG A 125 13.64 4.48 13.78
CA ARG A 125 12.87 5.48 14.52
C ARG A 125 11.64 5.99 13.78
N ALA A 126 11.63 5.91 12.45
CA ALA A 126 10.47 6.16 11.60
C ALA A 126 9.44 5.02 11.73
N TRP A 127 9.90 3.77 11.81
CA TRP A 127 9.05 2.58 11.77
C TRP A 127 7.89 2.58 12.77
N PRO A 128 8.08 2.84 14.07
CA PRO A 128 6.98 2.74 15.04
C PRO A 128 5.88 3.78 14.82
N ARG A 129 6.24 4.96 14.28
CA ARG A 129 5.30 6.03 13.96
C ARG A 129 4.59 5.76 12.64
N ALA A 130 5.35 5.43 11.59
CA ALA A 130 4.79 5.14 10.27
C ALA A 130 3.82 3.94 10.30
N ARG A 131 4.20 2.84 10.97
CA ARG A 131 3.31 1.65 11.08
C ARG A 131 1.99 1.99 11.77
N ARG A 132 1.99 2.92 12.73
CA ARG A 132 0.78 3.32 13.45
C ARG A 132 -0.14 4.10 12.53
N THR A 133 0.39 5.03 11.75
CA THR A 133 -0.38 5.81 10.78
C THR A 133 -0.96 4.90 9.69
N ILE A 134 -0.15 4.01 9.12
CA ILE A 134 -0.58 3.06 8.08
C ILE A 134 -1.69 2.15 8.63
N LEU A 135 -1.47 1.51 9.78
CA LEU A 135 -2.49 0.65 10.40
C LEU A 135 -3.81 1.38 10.67
N VAL A 136 -3.76 2.64 11.10
CA VAL A 136 -4.99 3.42 11.36
C VAL A 136 -5.70 3.74 10.04
N SER A 137 -4.96 4.15 9.01
CA SER A 137 -5.52 4.44 7.68
C SER A 137 -6.17 3.19 7.04
N ASP A 138 -5.46 2.07 7.08
CA ASP A 138 -5.94 0.79 6.55
C ASP A 138 -7.13 0.26 7.35
N PHE A 139 -7.13 0.43 8.67
CA PHE A 139 -8.26 0.02 9.48
C PHE A 139 -9.55 0.80 9.14
N VAL A 140 -9.44 2.10 8.87
CA VAL A 140 -10.58 2.90 8.41
C VAL A 140 -11.07 2.42 7.04
N SER A 141 -10.14 2.18 6.12
CA SER A 141 -10.46 1.66 4.78
C SER A 141 -11.11 0.28 4.83
N PHE A 142 -10.61 -0.61 5.68
CA PHE A 142 -11.17 -1.93 5.92
C PHE A 142 -12.56 -1.86 6.52
N LEU A 143 -12.78 -1.00 7.52
CA LEU A 143 -14.09 -0.80 8.12
C LEU A 143 -15.10 -0.27 7.09
N ALA A 144 -14.69 0.68 6.25
CA ALA A 144 -15.52 1.17 5.15
C ALA A 144 -15.89 0.05 4.16
N ALA A 145 -14.92 -0.80 3.80
CA ALA A 145 -15.17 -1.96 2.94
C ALA A 145 -16.13 -2.97 3.60
N ALA A 146 -15.99 -3.22 4.90
CA ALA A 146 -16.89 -4.10 5.66
C ALA A 146 -18.33 -3.57 5.72
N VAL A 147 -18.51 -2.28 5.99
CA VAL A 147 -19.82 -1.62 5.97
C VAL A 147 -20.42 -1.70 4.57
N LEU A 148 -19.64 -1.40 3.53
CA LEU A 148 -20.08 -1.48 2.14
C LEU A 148 -20.51 -2.90 1.77
N PHE A 149 -19.78 -3.92 2.24
CA PHE A 149 -20.09 -5.32 1.98
C PHE A 149 -21.43 -5.74 2.60
N ILE A 150 -21.73 -5.28 3.82
CA ILE A 150 -22.98 -5.61 4.53
C ILE A 150 -24.19 -4.87 3.92
N VAL A 151 -24.01 -3.59 3.57
CA VAL A 151 -25.12 -2.72 3.12
C VAL A 151 -25.47 -2.95 1.64
N THR A 152 -24.55 -3.46 0.83
CA THR A 152 -24.76 -3.65 -0.60
C THR A 152 -25.15 -5.08 -0.96
N VAL A 153 -25.82 -5.23 -2.10
CA VAL A 153 -26.27 -6.53 -2.64
C VAL A 153 -25.80 -6.68 -4.09
N GLY A 154 -25.46 -7.91 -4.49
CA GLY A 154 -25.16 -8.25 -5.88
C GLY A 154 -23.76 -7.81 -6.31
N LYS A 155 -23.66 -7.09 -7.44
CA LYS A 155 -22.37 -6.79 -8.09
C LYS A 155 -21.42 -5.94 -7.23
N VAL A 156 -21.95 -5.05 -6.39
CA VAL A 156 -21.15 -4.13 -5.54
C VAL A 156 -20.46 -4.86 -4.38
N GLN A 157 -20.98 -6.01 -3.94
CA GLN A 157 -20.35 -6.82 -2.90
C GLN A 157 -18.96 -7.33 -3.34
N GLY A 158 -18.78 -7.61 -4.64
CA GLY A 158 -17.48 -8.01 -5.19
C GLY A 158 -16.42 -6.91 -5.08
N PHE A 159 -16.81 -5.65 -5.28
CA PHE A 159 -15.93 -4.49 -5.08
C PHE A 159 -15.53 -4.34 -3.61
N ALA A 160 -16.51 -4.39 -2.70
CA ALA A 160 -16.27 -4.28 -1.27
C ALA A 160 -15.37 -5.40 -0.73
N PHE A 161 -15.59 -6.63 -1.21
CA PHE A 161 -14.76 -7.79 -0.88
C PHE A 161 -13.32 -7.61 -1.34
N THR A 162 -13.10 -7.21 -2.61
CA THR A 162 -11.74 -6.98 -3.13
C THR A 162 -11.04 -5.90 -2.33
N LEU A 163 -11.70 -4.77 -2.05
CA LEU A 163 -11.11 -3.71 -1.23
C LEU A 163 -10.71 -4.24 0.15
N GLY A 164 -11.63 -4.86 0.88
CA GLY A 164 -11.34 -5.38 2.22
C GLY A 164 -10.19 -6.40 2.21
N LEU A 165 -10.19 -7.31 1.24
CA LEU A 165 -9.11 -8.29 1.06
C LEU A 165 -7.77 -7.59 0.82
N THR A 166 -7.71 -6.68 -0.16
CA THR A 166 -6.47 -5.98 -0.51
C THR A 166 -5.94 -5.11 0.61
N THR A 167 -6.80 -4.47 1.41
CA THR A 167 -6.38 -3.70 2.59
C THR A 167 -5.73 -4.59 3.65
N VAL A 168 -6.27 -5.79 3.88
CA VAL A 168 -5.63 -6.76 4.79
C VAL A 168 -4.27 -7.19 4.24
N LEU A 169 -4.18 -7.42 2.92
CA LEU A 169 -2.90 -7.76 2.28
C LEU A 169 -1.89 -6.62 2.35
N ASP A 170 -2.33 -5.37 2.23
CA ASP A 170 -1.46 -4.20 2.34
C ASP A 170 -0.74 -4.18 3.69
N VAL A 171 -1.52 -4.33 4.77
CA VAL A 171 -0.98 -4.46 6.13
C VAL A 171 0.04 -5.60 6.18
N VAL A 172 -0.32 -6.80 5.70
CA VAL A 172 0.59 -7.96 5.70
C VAL A 172 1.90 -7.67 4.95
N VAL A 173 1.83 -7.04 3.79
CA VAL A 173 3.00 -6.68 2.97
C VAL A 173 3.87 -5.64 3.67
N VAL A 174 3.27 -4.61 4.27
CA VAL A 174 3.99 -3.58 5.02
C VAL A 174 4.78 -4.21 6.19
N PHE A 175 4.17 -5.14 6.93
CA PHE A 175 4.82 -5.79 8.06
C PHE A 175 5.85 -6.86 7.66
N LEU A 176 5.53 -7.72 6.69
CA LEU A 176 6.36 -8.88 6.33
C LEU A 176 7.40 -8.57 5.26
N PHE A 177 7.19 -7.57 4.40
CA PHE A 177 8.07 -7.28 3.28
C PHE A 177 8.78 -5.94 3.42
N THR A 178 8.03 -4.86 3.69
CA THR A 178 8.60 -3.50 3.71
C THR A 178 9.64 -3.33 4.81
N LYS A 179 9.39 -3.82 6.03
CA LYS A 179 10.36 -3.75 7.13
C LYS A 179 11.67 -4.52 6.86
N PRO A 180 11.66 -5.83 6.54
CA PRO A 180 12.91 -6.56 6.32
C PRO A 180 13.66 -6.05 5.10
N LEU A 181 12.97 -5.67 4.02
CA LEU A 181 13.61 -5.13 2.84
C LEU A 181 14.29 -3.79 3.14
N MET A 182 13.63 -2.89 3.88
CA MET A 182 14.24 -1.63 4.34
C MET A 182 15.45 -1.88 5.26
N THR A 183 15.37 -2.89 6.14
CA THR A 183 16.44 -3.24 7.09
C THR A 183 17.68 -3.83 6.39
N ILE A 184 17.47 -4.63 5.33
CA ILE A 184 18.55 -5.18 4.50
C ILE A 184 19.18 -4.08 3.66
N LEU A 185 18.37 -3.19 3.07
CA LEU A 185 18.87 -2.13 2.21
C LEU A 185 19.57 -1.00 2.97
N ALA A 186 19.17 -0.73 4.22
CA ALA A 186 19.91 0.14 5.14
C ALA A 186 21.34 -0.38 5.44
N ARG A 187 21.67 -1.63 5.08
CA ARG A 187 23.05 -2.17 5.12
C ARG A 187 23.81 -1.99 3.81
N LYS A 188 23.16 -1.67 2.68
CA LYS A 188 23.85 -1.44 1.40
C LYS A 188 24.45 -0.04 1.35
N GLN A 189 25.74 0.03 1.05
CA GLN A 189 26.56 1.25 1.11
C GLN A 189 26.13 2.35 0.12
N PHE A 190 25.36 2.01 -0.92
CA PHE A 190 24.82 2.96 -1.91
C PHE A 190 23.82 3.97 -1.30
N PHE A 191 22.96 3.52 -0.38
CA PHE A 191 22.03 4.39 0.34
C PHE A 191 22.65 4.98 1.63
N ALA A 192 23.63 4.30 2.22
CA ALA A 192 24.36 4.79 3.39
C ALA A 192 25.26 6.01 3.09
N ASN A 193 25.74 6.15 1.85
CA ASN A 193 26.64 7.22 1.44
C ASN A 193 25.93 8.48 0.90
N GLY A 194 24.59 8.56 0.94
CA GLY A 194 23.85 9.78 0.61
C GLY A 194 24.07 10.29 -0.82
N HIS A 195 24.20 9.40 -1.81
CA HIS A 195 24.44 9.80 -3.20
C HIS A 195 23.25 10.60 -3.75
N SER A 196 23.49 11.59 -4.63
CA SER A 196 22.48 12.56 -5.11
C SER A 196 21.30 11.94 -5.88
N TRP A 197 21.48 10.71 -6.38
CA TRP A 197 20.45 9.91 -7.04
C TRP A 197 19.64 9.02 -6.08
N SER A 198 20.07 8.86 -4.82
CA SER A 198 19.37 8.02 -3.82
C SER A 198 18.06 8.62 -3.30
N GLY A 199 17.83 9.93 -3.51
CA GLY A 199 16.70 10.66 -2.92
C GLY A 199 16.85 10.95 -1.41
N LEU A 200 17.95 10.50 -0.80
CA LEU A 200 18.24 10.57 0.65
C LEU A 200 19.42 11.48 0.99
N ASP A 201 19.74 12.42 0.11
CA ASP A 201 20.87 13.32 0.28
C ASP A 201 20.57 14.37 1.37
N PRO A 202 21.26 14.34 2.55
CA PRO A 202 20.95 15.19 3.69
C PRO A 202 21.06 16.68 3.38
N LYS A 203 21.92 17.05 2.42
CA LYS A 203 22.13 18.43 1.97
C LYS A 203 20.96 18.97 1.14
N ARG A 204 20.27 18.12 0.36
CA ARG A 204 19.07 18.50 -0.43
C ARG A 204 17.80 18.46 0.41
N LEU A 205 17.82 17.69 1.49
CA LEU A 205 16.73 17.57 2.46
C LEU A 205 16.68 18.73 3.46
N GLY A 206 17.68 19.62 3.48
CA GLY A 206 17.75 20.74 4.41
C GLY A 206 18.04 20.31 5.84
N ALA A 207 18.87 19.27 6.01
CA ALA A 207 19.26 18.79 7.33
C ALA A 207 19.97 19.90 8.11
N GLN A 208 19.41 20.28 9.27
CA GLN A 208 20.12 21.16 10.19
C GLN A 208 21.30 20.37 10.76
N PRO A 209 22.52 20.96 10.79
CA PRO A 209 23.66 20.30 11.39
C PRO A 209 23.32 19.93 12.83
N PRO A 210 23.73 18.75 13.32
CA PRO A 210 23.50 18.40 14.71
C PRO A 210 24.10 19.52 15.57
N LEU A 211 23.26 20.16 16.39
CA LEU A 211 23.69 21.11 17.40
C LEU A 211 24.82 20.44 18.18
N ARG A 212 26.06 20.85 17.90
CA ARG A 212 27.26 20.39 18.56
C ARG A 212 27.05 20.69 20.02
N ARG A 213 26.64 19.67 20.79
CA ARG A 213 26.45 19.74 22.22
C ARG A 213 27.83 20.07 22.77
N THR A 214 28.07 21.36 22.99
CA THR A 214 29.29 21.87 23.57
C THR A 214 29.43 21.15 24.89
N ARG A 215 30.46 20.30 24.95
CA ARG A 215 30.87 19.61 26.18
C ARG A 215 31.11 20.72 27.19
N ARG A 216 30.17 20.92 28.11
CA ARG A 216 30.29 21.87 29.21
C ARG A 216 31.58 21.47 29.95
N PRO A 217 32.61 22.32 30.06
CA PRO A 217 33.78 21.98 30.84
C PRO A 217 33.31 21.64 32.25
N SER A 218 33.64 20.45 32.73
CA SER A 218 33.47 20.10 34.14
C SER A 218 34.24 21.12 34.96
N ALA A 219 33.54 21.86 35.82
CA ALA A 219 34.16 22.78 36.75
C ALA A 219 35.21 22.04 37.60
N PRO A 220 36.37 22.65 37.91
CA PRO A 220 37.35 22.02 38.79
C PRO A 220 36.70 21.77 40.16
N ALA A 221 36.83 20.56 40.68
CA ALA A 221 36.44 20.26 42.04
C ALA A 221 37.44 20.93 42.99
N ASP A 222 36.97 21.87 43.82
CA ASP A 222 37.79 22.46 44.86
C ASP A 222 38.28 21.36 45.82
N PRO A 223 39.59 21.31 46.13
CA PRO A 223 40.11 20.42 47.15
C PRO A 223 39.59 20.89 48.51
N LYS A 224 38.88 20.01 49.24
CA LYS A 224 38.55 20.24 50.64
C LYS A 224 39.85 20.42 51.43
N GLU A 225 40.05 21.61 52.00
CA GLU A 225 41.06 21.85 53.03
C GLU A 225 40.61 21.24 54.36
N ALA A 226 41.58 20.56 55.00
CA ALA A 226 41.75 20.16 56.40
C ALA A 226 40.59 19.49 57.16
#